data_AF-A0A2D4FJZ5-F1
#
_entry.id   AF-A0A2D4FJZ5-F1
#
_cell.length_a   1.000
_cell.length_b   1.000
_cell.length_c   1.000
_cell.angle_alpha   90.00
_cell.angle_beta   90.00
_cell.angle_gamma   90.00
#
_symmetry.space_group_name_H-M   'P 1'
#
loop_
_entity.id
_entity.type
_entity.pdbx_description
1 polymer ?
#
loop_
_entity_poly.entity_id
_entity_poly.type
_entity_poly.pdbx_seq_one_letter_code
_entity_poly.pdbx_strand_id
1 'polypeptide(L)'
;KMNIIRENKDLACFYTTKHSWRGRYKRVFSVGTHGITTYNPNTLEVTNQWPYGDICSINPVGKGQGTEFSLTFRKGSGKKSETLKFSTEHRAELLTEALRFRTDFAEGKITGRRYNSYKHHWSDSSKPVILEVTPGGFDQINPTTNTILCSYDYRYIEGFVDLSDYPGGFCIIYGGFSRLHLFASEQREDIIKSAIEHAGNYIGISLRTRKEPLEFEQYLSLRFGKYSS
;
A
#
# COMPACT_ATOMS: atom_id res chain seq x y z
N LYS A 1 19.51 -2.63 -27.94
CA LYS A 1 18.10 -2.44 -28.32
C LYS A 1 17.29 -2.38 -27.04
N MET A 2 16.48 -1.34 -26.84
CA MET A 2 15.57 -1.26 -25.69
C MET A 2 14.51 -2.35 -25.88
N ASN A 3 14.39 -3.27 -24.92
CA ASN A 3 13.30 -4.25 -24.94
C ASN A 3 12.02 -3.51 -24.57
N ILE A 4 11.20 -3.20 -25.57
CA ILE A 4 9.90 -2.56 -25.39
C ILE A 4 8.96 -3.61 -24.78
N ILE A 5 8.36 -3.32 -23.63
CA ILE A 5 7.25 -4.12 -23.10
C ILE A 5 6.04 -3.88 -24.00
N ARG A 6 5.67 -4.89 -24.78
CA ARG A 6 4.50 -4.83 -25.66
C ARG A 6 3.25 -4.63 -24.81
N GLU A 7 2.33 -3.78 -25.30
CA GLU A 7 1.00 -3.57 -24.69
C GLU A 7 1.01 -3.05 -23.24
N ASN A 8 2.13 -2.51 -22.75
CA ASN A 8 2.15 -1.82 -21.47
C ASN A 8 1.37 -0.50 -21.56
N LYS A 9 0.30 -0.36 -20.77
CA LYS A 9 -0.47 0.88 -20.65
C LYS A 9 -0.14 1.55 -19.33
N ASP A 10 0.15 2.84 -19.36
CA ASP A 10 0.38 3.65 -18.15
C ASP A 10 -0.92 3.81 -17.36
N LEU A 11 -0.90 3.49 -16.06
CA LEU A 11 -2.06 3.56 -15.16
C LEU A 11 -1.96 4.75 -14.21
N ALA A 12 -0.75 5.00 -13.70
CA ALA A 12 -0.46 6.13 -12.82
C ALA A 12 0.91 6.72 -13.15
N CYS A 13 0.99 8.04 -13.32
CA CYS A 13 2.20 8.76 -13.71
C CYS A 13 2.57 9.79 -12.65
N PHE A 14 3.84 9.80 -12.26
CA PHE A 14 4.37 10.67 -11.21
C PHE A 14 5.54 11.48 -11.72
N TYR A 15 5.59 12.76 -11.38
CA TYR A 15 6.81 13.54 -11.58
C TYR A 15 7.83 13.18 -10.50
N THR A 16 9.01 12.75 -10.94
CA THR A 16 10.07 12.25 -10.05
C THR A 16 11.43 12.85 -10.41
N THR A 17 12.36 12.76 -9.47
CA THR A 17 13.79 13.04 -9.70
C THR A 17 14.58 11.74 -9.53
N LYS A 18 15.21 11.25 -10.60
CA LYS A 18 16.18 10.13 -10.53
C LYS A 18 17.51 10.65 -10.00
N HIS A 19 18.04 10.01 -8.96
CA HIS A 19 19.34 10.32 -8.38
C HIS A 19 20.41 9.38 -8.93
N SER A 20 21.45 9.94 -9.54
CA SER A 20 22.59 9.21 -10.09
C SER A 20 23.90 9.90 -9.73
N TRP A 21 25.01 9.17 -9.83
CA TRP A 21 26.34 9.74 -9.66
C TRP A 21 26.66 10.84 -10.70
N ARG A 22 26.04 10.78 -11.89
CA ARG A 22 26.17 11.81 -12.93
C ARG A 22 25.28 13.03 -12.73
N GLY A 23 24.40 13.01 -11.72
CA GLY A 23 23.49 14.11 -11.42
C GLY A 23 22.07 13.67 -11.15
N ARG A 24 21.18 14.67 -11.11
CA ARG A 24 19.74 14.52 -10.83
C ARG A 24 18.94 14.80 -12.09
N TYR A 25 18.02 13.91 -12.43
CA TYR A 25 17.25 14.01 -13.67
C TYR A 25 15.75 13.94 -13.41
N LYS A 26 15.02 14.91 -13.94
CA LYS A 26 13.56 14.90 -13.90
C LYS A 26 13.00 13.81 -14.82
N ARG A 27 12.05 13.02 -14.34
CA ARG A 27 11.43 11.90 -15.06
C ARG A 27 9.94 11.85 -14.75
N VAL A 28 9.15 11.49 -15.74
CA VAL A 28 7.82 10.93 -15.48
C VAL A 28 8.03 9.45 -15.15
N PHE A 29 7.64 9.02 -13.97
CA PHE A 29 7.69 7.64 -13.52
C PHE A 29 6.27 7.06 -13.62
N SER A 30 6.09 6.09 -14.51
CA SER A 30 4.82 5.44 -14.75
C SER A 30 4.78 4.05 -14.15
N VAL A 31 3.70 3.78 -13.43
CA VAL A 31 3.24 2.42 -13.08
C VAL A 31 2.26 2.01 -14.16
N GLY A 32 2.58 0.97 -14.93
CA GLY A 32 1.75 0.48 -16.04
C GLY A 32 1.25 -0.94 -15.83
N THR A 33 0.48 -1.45 -16.79
CA THR A 33 -0.15 -2.78 -16.69
C THR A 33 0.83 -3.96 -16.64
N HIS A 34 2.05 -3.79 -17.16
CA HIS A 34 3.04 -4.86 -17.31
C HIS A 34 4.42 -4.51 -16.73
N GLY A 35 4.60 -3.29 -16.22
CA GLY A 35 5.85 -2.86 -15.64
C GLY A 35 5.92 -1.37 -15.34
N ILE A 36 7.11 -0.95 -14.92
CA ILE A 36 7.42 0.44 -14.64
C ILE A 36 8.17 1.05 -15.81
N THR A 37 7.74 2.23 -16.25
CA THR A 37 8.41 2.98 -17.33
C THR A 37 8.80 4.36 -16.85
N THR A 38 9.97 4.87 -17.27
CA THR A 38 10.36 6.26 -16.99
C THR A 38 10.55 7.03 -18.28
N TYR A 39 9.97 8.22 -18.37
CA TYR A 39 10.02 9.07 -19.55
C TYR A 39 10.79 10.36 -19.30
N ASN A 40 11.35 10.92 -20.37
CA ASN A 40 11.78 12.31 -20.36
C ASN A 40 10.54 13.20 -20.27
N PRO A 41 10.43 14.12 -19.29
CA PRO A 41 9.22 14.92 -19.11
C PRO A 41 8.95 15.89 -20.26
N ASN A 42 9.95 16.26 -21.06
CA ASN A 42 9.79 17.21 -22.16
C ASN A 42 9.46 16.53 -23.48
N THR A 43 10.08 15.37 -23.75
CA THR A 43 9.92 14.66 -25.04
C THR A 43 8.98 13.46 -24.95
N LEU A 44 8.64 13.02 -23.74
CA LEU A 44 7.91 11.78 -23.45
C LEU A 44 8.59 10.52 -24.01
N GLU A 45 9.85 10.61 -24.42
CA GLU A 45 10.62 9.45 -24.85
C GLU A 45 10.92 8.55 -23.65
N VAL A 46 10.77 7.24 -23.86
CA VAL A 46 11.15 6.23 -22.87
C VAL A 46 12.64 6.33 -22.57
N THR A 47 12.97 6.49 -21.30
CA THR A 47 14.36 6.51 -20.82
C THR A 47 14.77 5.19 -20.19
N ASN A 48 13.86 4.50 -19.50
CA ASN A 48 14.06 3.13 -18.98
C ASN A 48 12.69 2.44 -18.86
N GLN A 49 12.71 1.12 -18.90
CA GLN A 49 11.53 0.28 -18.73
C GLN A 49 11.90 -1.02 -18.00
N TRP A 50 11.08 -1.44 -17.05
CA TRP A 50 11.28 -2.62 -16.23
C TRP A 50 9.98 -3.44 -16.17
N PRO A 51 9.94 -4.64 -16.79
CA PRO A 51 8.85 -5.58 -16.58
C PRO A 51 8.74 -5.95 -15.11
N TYR A 52 7.54 -6.24 -14.63
CA TYR A 52 7.37 -6.64 -13.22
C TYR A 52 8.23 -7.85 -12.84
N GLY A 53 8.35 -8.84 -13.73
CA GLY A 53 9.20 -10.02 -13.52
C GLY A 53 10.70 -9.74 -13.37
N ASP A 54 11.16 -8.52 -13.67
CA ASP A 54 12.54 -8.08 -13.41
C ASP A 54 12.68 -7.29 -12.10
N ILE A 55 11.59 -6.74 -11.57
CA ILE A 55 11.60 -5.92 -10.36
C ILE A 55 11.71 -6.83 -9.13
N CYS A 56 12.75 -6.63 -8.32
CA CYS A 56 12.92 -7.31 -7.04
C CYS A 56 12.10 -6.60 -5.95
N SER A 57 12.20 -5.28 -5.87
CA SER A 57 11.51 -4.51 -4.83
C SER A 57 11.41 -3.01 -5.18
N ILE A 58 10.42 -2.36 -4.59
CA ILE A 58 10.28 -0.90 -4.57
C ILE A 58 9.94 -0.48 -3.13
N ASN A 59 10.77 0.36 -2.52
CA ASN A 59 10.68 0.67 -1.10
C ASN A 59 11.00 2.14 -0.80
N PRO A 60 10.47 2.71 0.29
CA PRO A 60 10.91 4.01 0.78
C PRO A 60 12.39 3.96 1.16
N VAL A 61 13.09 5.08 0.97
CA VAL A 61 14.46 5.25 1.47
C VAL A 61 14.40 6.06 2.76
N GLY A 62 15.01 5.52 3.81
CA GLY A 62 14.95 6.09 5.16
C GLY A 62 13.65 5.71 5.91
N LYS A 63 13.59 6.05 7.19
CA LYS A 63 12.41 5.82 8.04
C LYS A 63 11.51 7.06 8.04
N GLY A 64 10.20 6.86 7.99
CA GLY A 64 9.21 7.92 8.16
C GLY A 64 8.96 8.77 6.92
N GLN A 65 8.41 9.97 7.14
CA GLN A 65 7.96 10.89 6.09
C GLN A 65 9.17 11.44 5.33
N GLY A 66 9.26 11.10 4.04
CA GLY A 66 10.33 11.53 3.15
C GLY A 66 9.89 11.40 1.71
N THR A 67 10.71 11.91 0.79
CA THR A 67 10.37 11.91 -0.64
C THR A 67 11.12 10.84 -1.42
N GLU A 68 12.18 10.25 -0.85
CA GLU A 68 13.04 9.29 -1.53
C GLU A 68 12.49 7.86 -1.48
N PHE A 69 12.66 7.13 -2.57
CA PHE A 69 12.41 5.71 -2.68
C PHE A 69 13.44 5.05 -3.60
N SER A 70 13.55 3.73 -3.52
CA SER A 70 14.44 2.94 -4.36
C SER A 70 13.66 1.90 -5.16
N LEU A 71 14.12 1.64 -6.38
CA LEU A 71 13.67 0.56 -7.25
C LEU A 71 14.84 -0.38 -7.47
N THR A 72 14.69 -1.63 -7.04
CA THR A 72 15.69 -2.69 -7.23
C THR A 72 15.17 -3.69 -8.25
N PHE A 73 15.99 -4.03 -9.24
CA PHE A 73 15.63 -4.92 -10.35
C PHE A 73 16.81 -5.77 -10.81
N ARG A 74 16.54 -6.88 -11.50
CA ARG A 74 17.55 -7.73 -12.13
C ARG A 74 17.91 -7.20 -13.51
N LYS A 75 19.20 -7.30 -13.86
CA LYS A 75 19.68 -6.90 -15.18
C LYS A 75 19.76 -8.11 -16.11
N GLY A 76 18.80 -8.22 -17.04
CA GLY A 76 18.74 -9.34 -17.99
C GLY A 76 18.52 -10.69 -17.30
N SER A 77 18.99 -11.78 -17.91
CA SER A 77 18.85 -13.15 -17.37
C SER A 77 19.80 -13.48 -16.19
N GLY A 78 20.56 -12.49 -15.70
CA GLY A 78 21.54 -12.68 -14.63
C GLY A 78 20.96 -12.57 -13.22
N LYS A 79 21.69 -13.09 -12.22
CA LYS A 79 21.35 -12.97 -10.79
C LYS A 79 21.72 -11.61 -10.17
N LYS A 80 22.40 -10.72 -10.89
CA LYS A 80 22.88 -9.45 -10.34
C LYS A 80 21.76 -8.41 -10.34
N SER A 81 21.45 -7.87 -9.17
CA SER A 81 20.50 -6.77 -8.99
C SER A 81 21.19 -5.40 -9.12
N GLU A 82 20.41 -4.42 -9.56
CA GLU A 82 20.76 -3.00 -9.58
C GLU A 82 19.68 -2.22 -8.82
N THR A 83 20.09 -1.21 -8.06
CA THR A 83 19.17 -0.33 -7.32
C THR A 83 19.31 1.10 -7.82
N LEU A 84 18.18 1.70 -8.21
CA LEU A 84 18.09 3.11 -8.55
C LEU A 84 17.32 3.85 -7.47
N LYS A 85 17.77 5.06 -7.15
CA LYS A 85 17.11 5.95 -6.20
C LYS A 85 16.33 7.04 -6.95
N PHE A 86 15.13 7.33 -6.47
CA PHE A 86 14.24 8.37 -6.98
C PHE A 86 13.70 9.20 -5.83
N SER A 87 13.13 10.37 -6.13
CA SER A 87 12.33 11.11 -5.17
C SER A 87 11.11 11.79 -5.79
N THR A 88 10.04 11.92 -5.00
CA THR A 88 8.81 12.65 -5.33
C THR A 88 8.04 13.01 -4.06
N GLU A 89 7.26 14.09 -4.09
CA GLU A 89 6.36 14.48 -2.99
C GLU A 89 5.20 13.48 -2.84
N HIS A 90 4.87 12.78 -3.91
CA HIS A 90 3.82 11.75 -3.95
C HIS A 90 4.36 10.34 -3.63
N ARG A 91 5.40 10.22 -2.80
CA ARG A 91 6.12 8.94 -2.58
C ARG A 91 5.16 7.83 -2.14
N ALA A 92 4.33 8.10 -1.13
CA ALA A 92 3.41 7.12 -0.57
C ALA A 92 2.39 6.63 -1.62
N GLU A 93 1.89 7.54 -2.44
CA GLU A 93 0.96 7.23 -3.53
C GLU A 93 1.61 6.38 -4.62
N LEU A 94 2.80 6.77 -5.08
CA LEU A 94 3.55 6.01 -6.08
C LEU A 94 3.86 4.59 -5.61
N LEU A 95 4.33 4.45 -4.36
CA LEU A 95 4.62 3.13 -3.78
C LEU A 95 3.35 2.28 -3.66
N THR A 96 2.24 2.88 -3.24
CA THR A 96 0.93 2.20 -3.16
C THR A 96 0.53 1.66 -4.53
N GLU A 97 0.59 2.48 -5.59
CA GLU A 97 0.22 2.06 -6.94
C GLU A 97 1.16 0.98 -7.50
N ALA A 98 2.47 1.11 -7.29
CA ALA A 98 3.43 0.10 -7.73
C ALA A 98 3.24 -1.25 -7.03
N LEU A 99 2.92 -1.24 -5.73
CA LEU A 99 2.73 -2.44 -4.92
C LEU A 99 1.40 -3.17 -5.23
N ARG A 100 0.48 -2.58 -6.00
CA ARG A 100 -0.68 -3.32 -6.53
C ARG A 100 -0.24 -4.52 -7.39
N PHE A 101 0.92 -4.42 -8.04
CA PHE A 101 1.51 -5.43 -8.92
C PHE A 101 2.61 -6.27 -8.24
N ARG A 102 2.75 -6.18 -6.91
CA ARG A 102 3.78 -6.87 -6.11
C ARG A 102 3.85 -8.38 -6.35
N THR A 103 2.74 -9.02 -6.71
CA THR A 103 2.67 -10.48 -6.96
C THR A 103 3.37 -10.87 -8.25
N ASP A 104 3.53 -9.92 -9.18
CA ASP A 104 4.18 -10.13 -10.47
C ASP A 104 5.69 -9.80 -10.40
N PHE A 105 6.19 -9.38 -9.24
CA PHE A 105 7.60 -9.05 -9.04
C PHE A 105 8.47 -10.32 -9.05
N ALA A 106 9.73 -10.16 -9.48
CA ALA A 106 10.72 -11.22 -9.67
C ALA A 106 10.94 -12.14 -8.46
N GLU A 107 10.71 -11.63 -7.25
CA GLU A 107 10.93 -12.36 -6.01
C GLU A 107 9.65 -12.93 -5.41
N GLY A 108 8.46 -12.58 -5.92
CA GLY A 108 7.17 -13.22 -5.62
C GLY A 108 6.79 -13.43 -4.14
N LYS A 109 7.57 -12.89 -3.19
CA LYS A 109 7.56 -13.29 -1.78
C LYS A 109 6.91 -12.29 -0.84
N ILE A 110 6.53 -11.12 -1.32
CA ILE A 110 5.87 -10.11 -0.49
C ILE A 110 4.35 -10.34 -0.58
N THR A 111 3.91 -11.52 -0.12
CA THR A 111 2.50 -11.86 0.00
C THR A 111 1.94 -11.31 1.31
N GLY A 112 0.68 -10.89 1.30
CA GLY A 112 0.04 -10.45 2.53
C GLY A 112 -0.27 -11.60 3.49
N ARG A 113 -0.45 -11.29 4.77
CA ARG A 113 -0.90 -12.27 5.76
C ARG A 113 -2.41 -12.19 5.92
N ARG A 114 -3.08 -13.34 5.84
CA ARG A 114 -4.54 -13.46 5.90
C ARG A 114 -5.02 -13.81 7.30
N TYR A 115 -6.09 -13.15 7.72
CA TYR A 115 -6.69 -13.29 9.03
C TYR A 115 -8.19 -13.47 8.90
N ASN A 116 -8.72 -14.51 9.56
CA ASN A 116 -10.16 -14.63 9.70
C ASN A 116 -10.68 -13.50 10.58
N SER A 117 -11.70 -12.81 10.10
CA SER A 117 -12.24 -11.62 10.75
C SER A 117 -13.74 -11.51 10.50
N TYR A 118 -14.37 -10.63 11.26
CA TYR A 118 -15.74 -10.22 11.01
C TYR A 118 -15.76 -8.73 10.71
N LYS A 119 -16.49 -8.33 9.68
CA LYS A 119 -16.80 -6.94 9.39
C LYS A 119 -18.13 -6.60 10.05
N HIS A 120 -18.11 -5.63 10.97
CA HIS A 120 -19.36 -5.02 11.42
C HIS A 120 -19.83 -4.04 10.34
N HIS A 121 -20.93 -4.38 9.68
CA HIS A 121 -21.49 -3.61 8.58
C HIS A 121 -22.39 -2.48 9.08
N TRP A 122 -22.66 -1.48 8.25
CA TRP A 122 -23.51 -0.34 8.61
C TRP A 122 -24.98 -0.71 8.86
N SER A 123 -25.41 -1.90 8.41
CA SER A 123 -26.74 -2.45 8.67
C SER A 123 -26.80 -3.25 9.98
N ASP A 124 -25.87 -3.02 10.89
CA ASP A 124 -25.66 -3.72 12.16
C ASP A 124 -25.45 -5.24 12.03
N SER A 125 -25.22 -5.73 10.81
CA SER A 125 -24.91 -7.14 10.54
C SER A 125 -23.41 -7.39 10.65
N SER A 126 -23.02 -8.45 11.35
CA SER A 126 -21.65 -8.96 11.31
C SER A 126 -21.47 -9.94 10.14
N LYS A 127 -20.50 -9.68 9.25
CA LYS A 127 -20.24 -10.52 8.07
C LYS A 127 -18.84 -11.12 8.16
N PRO A 128 -18.67 -12.45 7.95
CA PRO A 128 -17.34 -13.06 7.91
C PRO A 128 -16.55 -12.53 6.71
N VAL A 129 -15.31 -12.14 6.94
CA VAL A 129 -14.36 -11.64 5.94
C VAL A 129 -12.97 -12.19 6.23
N ILE A 130 -12.12 -12.23 5.20
CA ILE A 130 -10.68 -12.38 5.40
C ILE A 130 -10.08 -10.98 5.30
N LEU A 131 -9.32 -10.57 6.31
CA LEU A 131 -8.45 -9.40 6.21
C LEU A 131 -7.06 -9.86 5.80
N GLU A 132 -6.59 -9.43 4.63
CA GLU A 132 -5.22 -9.62 4.19
C GLU A 132 -4.42 -8.35 4.44
N VAL A 133 -3.41 -8.42 5.31
CA VAL A 133 -2.44 -7.34 5.53
C VAL A 133 -1.40 -7.43 4.43
N THR A 134 -1.36 -6.45 3.53
CA THR A 134 -0.45 -6.39 2.37
C THR A 134 0.60 -5.29 2.56
N PRO A 135 1.62 -5.21 1.68
CA PRO A 135 2.55 -4.07 1.63
C PRO A 135 1.90 -2.70 1.37
N GLY A 136 0.78 -2.66 0.66
CA GLY A 136 0.10 -1.41 0.28
C GLY A 136 -1.00 -0.97 1.26
N GLY A 137 -1.54 -1.90 2.04
CA GLY A 137 -2.73 -1.66 2.86
C GLY A 137 -3.38 -2.97 3.30
N PHE A 138 -4.68 -2.95 3.51
CA PHE A 138 -5.48 -4.15 3.74
C PHE A 138 -6.34 -4.49 2.53
N ASP A 139 -6.54 -5.77 2.26
CA ASP A 139 -7.64 -6.24 1.42
C ASP A 139 -8.68 -6.94 2.29
N GLN A 140 -9.93 -6.47 2.21
CA GLN A 140 -11.09 -7.17 2.76
C GLN A 140 -11.61 -8.13 1.69
N ILE A 141 -11.55 -9.42 1.97
CA ILE A 141 -11.81 -10.49 1.01
C ILE A 141 -13.04 -11.28 1.44
N ASN A 142 -13.88 -11.65 0.47
CA ASN A 142 -14.97 -12.58 0.68
C ASN A 142 -14.40 -14.00 0.90
N PRO A 143 -14.69 -14.67 2.02
CA PRO A 143 -14.09 -15.97 2.34
C PRO A 143 -14.55 -17.10 1.40
N THR A 144 -15.71 -16.96 0.76
CA THR A 144 -16.28 -17.98 -0.13
C THR A 144 -15.82 -17.80 -1.57
N THR A 145 -15.84 -16.59 -2.10
CA THR A 145 -15.50 -16.32 -3.51
C THR A 145 -14.04 -15.92 -3.71
N ASN A 146 -13.31 -15.65 -2.61
CA ASN A 146 -11.94 -15.14 -2.63
C ASN A 146 -11.77 -13.81 -3.40
N THR A 147 -12.87 -13.07 -3.61
CA THR A 147 -12.87 -11.77 -4.27
C THR A 147 -12.58 -10.66 -3.27
N ILE A 148 -11.77 -9.67 -3.67
CA ILE A 148 -11.56 -8.44 -2.90
C ILE A 148 -12.86 -7.62 -2.92
N LEU A 149 -13.39 -7.32 -1.74
CA LEU A 149 -14.58 -6.50 -1.53
C LEU A 149 -14.22 -5.02 -1.37
N CYS A 150 -13.09 -4.72 -0.73
CA CYS A 150 -12.62 -3.38 -0.44
C CYS A 150 -11.12 -3.41 -0.09
N SER A 151 -10.38 -2.38 -0.47
CA SER A 151 -8.98 -2.19 -0.08
C SER A 151 -8.80 -0.92 0.74
N TYR A 152 -7.95 -0.98 1.77
CA TYR A 152 -7.64 0.12 2.67
C TYR A 152 -6.16 0.49 2.54
N ASP A 153 -5.83 1.36 1.59
CA ASP A 153 -4.45 1.79 1.37
C ASP A 153 -3.89 2.53 2.60
N TYR A 154 -2.67 2.20 3.03
CA TYR A 154 -2.05 2.78 4.23
C TYR A 154 -1.98 4.31 4.18
N ARG A 155 -1.84 4.90 2.99
CA ARG A 155 -1.81 6.36 2.77
C ARG A 155 -3.08 7.09 3.24
N TYR A 156 -4.19 6.38 3.39
CA TYR A 156 -5.47 6.92 3.83
C TYR A 156 -5.87 6.42 5.23
N ILE A 157 -5.03 5.59 5.87
CA ILE A 157 -5.25 5.17 7.25
C ILE A 157 -4.65 6.22 8.19
N GLU A 158 -5.48 6.73 9.09
CA GLU A 158 -5.09 7.72 10.10
C GLU A 158 -4.57 7.04 11.38
N GLY A 159 -4.94 5.78 11.58
CA GLY A 159 -4.52 4.96 12.70
C GLY A 159 -5.54 3.86 13.01
N PHE A 160 -5.38 3.25 14.18
CA PHE A 160 -6.26 2.21 14.69
C PHE A 160 -6.83 2.62 16.04
N VAL A 161 -7.95 2.02 16.43
CA VAL A 161 -8.48 2.15 17.79
C VAL A 161 -9.17 0.85 18.18
N ASP A 162 -8.90 0.37 19.38
CA ASP A 162 -9.52 -0.84 19.92
C ASP A 162 -10.94 -0.53 20.44
N LEU A 163 -11.76 -1.57 20.56
CA LEU A 163 -13.01 -1.49 21.32
C LEU A 163 -12.87 -2.25 22.65
N SER A 164 -13.31 -1.64 23.76
CA SER A 164 -13.16 -2.19 25.11
C SER A 164 -14.22 -3.25 25.46
N ASP A 165 -15.43 -3.08 24.93
CA ASP A 165 -16.64 -3.88 25.20
C ASP A 165 -17.04 -4.76 24.00
N TYR A 166 -16.21 -4.82 22.96
CA TYR A 166 -16.42 -5.66 21.77
C TYR A 166 -15.26 -6.66 21.62
N PRO A 167 -15.45 -7.96 21.94
CA PRO A 167 -14.37 -8.96 21.90
C PRO A 167 -13.65 -9.02 20.54
N GLY A 168 -12.32 -8.84 20.58
CA GLY A 168 -11.48 -8.79 19.38
C GLY A 168 -11.72 -7.58 18.47
N GLY A 169 -12.54 -6.61 18.91
CA GLY A 169 -12.96 -5.44 18.15
C GLY A 169 -11.87 -4.40 17.99
N PHE A 170 -11.76 -3.86 16.78
CA PHE A 170 -10.91 -2.72 16.43
C PHE A 170 -11.45 -1.99 15.20
N CYS A 171 -11.17 -0.70 15.10
CA CYS A 171 -11.44 0.10 13.92
C CYS A 171 -10.17 0.44 13.16
N ILE A 172 -10.26 0.36 11.83
CA ILE A 172 -9.37 1.11 10.93
C ILE A 172 -9.96 2.51 10.79
N ILE A 173 -9.20 3.54 11.14
CA ILE A 173 -9.60 4.94 10.97
C ILE A 173 -9.17 5.37 9.57
N TYR A 174 -10.10 5.67 8.68
CA TYR A 174 -9.82 5.75 7.24
C TYR A 174 -10.42 6.98 6.56
N GLY A 175 -9.73 7.48 5.54
CA GLY A 175 -10.26 8.39 4.52
C GLY A 175 -10.05 9.88 4.77
N GLY A 176 -9.26 10.29 5.77
CA GLY A 176 -8.93 11.69 6.05
C GLY A 176 -10.04 12.47 6.81
N PHE A 177 -11.17 11.82 7.03
CA PHE A 177 -12.31 12.34 7.80
C PHE A 177 -12.57 11.55 9.07
N SER A 178 -11.63 10.68 9.46
CA SER A 178 -11.70 9.84 10.65
C SER A 178 -12.88 8.86 10.68
N ARG A 179 -13.29 8.33 9.52
CA ARG A 179 -14.36 7.30 9.47
C ARG A 179 -13.86 6.02 10.13
N LEU A 180 -14.72 5.40 10.94
CA LEU A 180 -14.38 4.19 11.68
C LEU A 180 -14.90 2.96 10.93
N HIS A 181 -13.97 2.11 10.52
CA HIS A 181 -14.29 0.84 9.89
C HIS A 181 -14.05 -0.28 10.89
N LEU A 182 -15.13 -0.72 11.56
CA LEU A 182 -15.07 -1.73 12.60
C LEU A 182 -14.87 -3.15 12.02
N PHE A 183 -13.96 -3.89 12.64
CA PHE A 183 -13.68 -5.31 12.44
C PHE A 183 -13.52 -6.01 13.78
N ALA A 184 -13.62 -7.34 13.78
CA ALA A 184 -13.31 -8.16 14.95
C ALA A 184 -12.51 -9.41 14.55
N SER A 185 -11.48 -9.73 15.33
CA SER A 185 -10.66 -10.94 15.16
C SER A 185 -9.96 -11.31 16.46
N GLU A 186 -9.77 -12.61 16.71
CA GLU A 186 -8.92 -13.11 17.80
C GLU A 186 -7.45 -12.71 17.60
N GLN A 187 -7.05 -12.41 16.35
CA GLN A 187 -5.69 -12.04 15.98
C GLN A 187 -5.49 -10.53 15.82
N ARG A 188 -6.40 -9.72 16.40
CA ARG A 188 -6.39 -8.25 16.33
C ARG A 188 -5.01 -7.62 16.53
N GLU A 189 -4.30 -8.02 17.59
CA GLU A 189 -3.00 -7.43 17.93
C GLU A 189 -1.96 -7.68 16.84
N ASP A 190 -1.93 -8.89 16.29
CA ASP A 190 -1.00 -9.27 15.22
C ASP A 190 -1.37 -8.59 13.90
N ILE A 191 -2.66 -8.44 13.60
CA ILE A 191 -3.15 -7.69 12.43
C ILE A 191 -2.64 -6.24 12.49
N ILE A 192 -2.89 -5.54 13.61
CA ILE A 192 -2.51 -4.14 13.78
C ILE A 192 -0.99 -3.99 13.77
N LYS A 193 -0.26 -4.85 14.48
CA LYS A 193 1.21 -4.84 14.50
C LYS A 193 1.79 -5.04 13.10
N SER A 194 1.28 -6.04 12.37
CA SER A 194 1.71 -6.32 11.00
C SER A 194 1.46 -5.13 10.09
N ALA A 195 0.29 -4.50 10.18
CA ALA A 195 -0.06 -3.34 9.39
C ALA A 195 0.83 -2.11 9.67
N ILE A 196 1.13 -1.83 10.95
CA ILE A 196 2.06 -0.75 11.34
C ILE A 196 3.45 -1.02 10.76
N GLU A 197 3.94 -2.25 10.86
CA GLU A 197 5.23 -2.64 10.30
C GLU A 197 5.26 -2.49 8.77
N HIS A 198 4.23 -2.97 8.07
CA HIS A 198 4.14 -2.88 6.62
C HIS A 198 4.03 -1.43 6.13
N ALA A 199 3.20 -0.60 6.77
CA ALA A 199 3.09 0.81 6.44
C ALA A 199 4.44 1.53 6.56
N GLY A 200 5.21 1.23 7.60
CA GLY A 200 6.56 1.78 7.80
C GLY A 200 7.57 1.28 6.76
N ASN A 201 7.59 -0.03 6.52
CA ASN A 201 8.61 -0.67 5.68
C ASN A 201 8.39 -0.46 4.18
N TYR A 202 7.14 -0.47 3.71
CA TYR A 202 6.83 -0.48 2.27
C TYR A 202 6.30 0.84 1.73
N ILE A 203 5.70 1.69 2.58
CA ILE A 203 5.16 3.00 2.18
C ILE A 203 5.91 4.17 2.83
N GLY A 204 6.53 3.92 3.99
CA GLY A 204 7.24 4.93 4.77
C GLY A 204 6.28 5.81 5.59
N ILE A 205 5.16 5.25 6.04
CA ILE A 205 4.16 5.93 6.87
C ILE A 205 4.20 5.34 8.29
N SER A 206 4.10 6.22 9.29
CA SER A 206 3.97 5.80 10.69
C SER A 206 2.49 5.75 11.07
N LEU A 207 1.99 4.56 11.35
CA LEU A 207 0.66 4.32 11.89
C LEU A 207 0.74 4.00 13.38
N ARG A 208 -0.34 4.29 14.11
CA ARG A 208 -0.43 4.07 15.55
C ARG A 208 -1.84 3.71 15.98
N THR A 209 -1.93 2.99 17.08
CA THR A 209 -3.19 2.76 17.79
C THR A 209 -3.44 3.91 18.77
N ARG A 210 -4.69 4.38 18.86
CA ARG A 210 -5.11 5.32 19.91
C ARG A 210 -4.97 4.64 21.27
N LYS A 211 -4.59 5.42 22.29
CA LYS A 211 -4.39 4.90 23.66
C LYS A 211 -5.71 4.55 24.35
N GLU A 212 -6.73 5.39 24.13
CA GLU A 212 -8.05 5.21 24.69
C GLU A 212 -8.88 4.35 23.73
N PRO A 213 -9.35 3.16 24.16
CA PRO A 213 -10.28 2.36 23.39
C PRO A 213 -11.65 3.05 23.33
N LEU A 214 -12.44 2.69 22.33
CA LEU A 214 -13.84 3.09 22.24
C LEU A 214 -14.74 2.04 22.89
N GLU A 215 -15.83 2.47 23.48
CA GLU A 215 -16.99 1.60 23.70
C GLU A 215 -17.79 1.47 22.39
N PHE A 216 -18.57 0.39 22.24
CA PHE A 216 -19.34 0.14 21.02
C PHE A 216 -20.38 1.25 20.77
N GLU A 217 -21.01 1.77 21.81
CA GLU A 217 -21.92 2.92 21.73
C GLU A 217 -21.22 4.19 21.22
N GLN A 218 -19.98 4.43 21.65
CA GLN A 218 -19.17 5.53 21.12
C GLN A 218 -18.82 5.30 19.65
N TYR A 219 -18.51 4.06 19.25
CA TYR A 219 -18.33 3.74 17.84
C TYR A 219 -19.59 4.07 17.01
N LEU A 220 -20.79 3.70 17.46
CA LEU A 220 -22.03 3.97 16.74
C LEU A 220 -22.23 5.46 16.48
N SER A 221 -21.95 6.30 17.48
CA SER A 221 -22.05 7.76 17.36
C SER A 221 -20.91 8.41 16.59
N LEU A 222 -19.75 7.76 16.41
CA LEU A 222 -18.57 8.32 15.74
C LEU A 222 -18.23 7.68 14.39
N ARG A 223 -18.97 6.65 13.95
CA ARG A 223 -18.60 5.82 12.79
C ARG A 223 -18.43 6.57 11.48
N PHE A 224 -19.11 7.70 11.31
CA PHE A 224 -19.00 8.55 10.11
C PHE A 224 -17.90 9.61 10.20
N GLY A 225 -17.09 9.58 11.26
CA GLY A 225 -15.99 10.51 11.49
C GLY A 225 -16.50 11.94 11.66
N LYS A 226 -15.88 12.90 10.97
CA LYS A 226 -16.25 14.34 11.01
C LYS A 226 -17.69 14.66 10.59
N TYR A 227 -18.40 13.69 10.00
CA TYR A 227 -19.80 13.83 9.58
C TYR A 227 -20.77 13.11 10.52
N SER A 228 -20.30 12.66 11.67
CA SER A 228 -21.18 12.15 12.71
C SER A 228 -21.85 13.33 13.42
N SER A 229 -23.17 13.27 13.54
CA SER A 229 -24.03 14.30 14.15
C SER A 229 -24.20 14.08 15.64
#